data_AF-A0A1H0B0Q6-F1
#
_entry.id   AF-A0A1H0B0Q6-F1
#
_cell.length_a   1.000
_cell.length_b   1.000
_cell.length_c   1.000
_cell.angle_alpha   90.00
_cell.angle_beta   90.00
_cell.angle_gamma   90.00
#
_symmetry.space_group_name_H-M   'P 1'
#
loop_
_entity.id
_entity.type
_entity.pdbx_description
1 polymer ?
#
loop_
_entity_poly.entity_id
_entity_poly.type
_entity_poly.pdbx_seq_one_letter_code
_entity_poly.pdbx_strand_id
1 'polypeptide(L)'
;MEWFLLVIAGVFEVAFVISMKLSNGFKNIKFTILTVISASLSFFLLSLALKEIAVGTGYAVWTGIGAAGSVLMGMYIFQEKKSRKKLFFLSCIIMGVVGLKLFG
;
A
#
# COMPACT_ATOMS: atom_id res chain seq x y z
N MET A 1 -9.85 12.12 12.04
CA MET A 1 -8.42 12.09 11.59
C MET A 1 -8.09 10.77 10.87
N GLU A 2 -9.00 9.81 10.91
CA GLU A 2 -9.04 8.51 10.23
C GLU A 2 -8.39 8.47 8.85
N TRP A 3 -8.77 9.38 7.96
CA TRP A 3 -8.28 9.40 6.57
C TRP A 3 -6.77 9.65 6.48
N PHE A 4 -6.22 10.47 7.38
CA PHE A 4 -4.78 10.69 7.46
C PHE A 4 -4.07 9.43 7.97
N LEU A 5 -4.62 8.77 8.99
CA LEU A 5 -4.13 7.48 9.47
C LEU A 5 -4.17 6.41 8.37
N LEU A 6 -5.23 6.39 7.56
CA LEU A 6 -5.40 5.46 6.45
C LEU A 6 -4.34 5.69 5.35
N VAL A 7 -4.06 6.94 5.02
CA VAL A 7 -3.01 7.29 4.05
C VAL A 7 -1.64 6.88 4.59
N ILE A 8 -1.34 7.17 5.86
CA ILE A 8 -0.08 6.74 6.49
C ILE A 8 0.01 5.21 6.53
N ALA A 9 -1.09 4.51 6.86
CA ALA A 9 -1.15 3.05 6.84
C ALA A 9 -0.80 2.51 5.45
N GLY A 10 -1.34 3.10 4.38
CA GLY A 10 -1.01 2.74 3.00
C GLY A 10 0.45 3.02 2.64
N VAL A 11 1.06 4.12 3.13
CA VAL A 11 2.49 4.38 2.92
C VAL A 11 3.36 3.31 3.61
N PHE A 12 3.02 2.92 4.84
CA PHE A 12 3.69 1.81 5.52
C PHE A 12 3.49 0.47 4.80
N GLU A 13 2.35 0.26 4.16
CA GLU A 13 2.11 -0.92 3.33
C GLU A 13 3.08 -0.96 2.15
N VAL A 14 3.29 0.16 1.46
CA VAL A 14 4.29 0.26 0.38
C VAL A 14 5.69 -0.04 0.89
N ALA A 15 6.08 0.52 2.04
CA ALA A 15 7.37 0.25 2.66
C ALA A 15 7.54 -1.24 3.05
N PHE A 16 6.47 -1.85 3.57
CA PHE A 16 6.38 -3.27 3.86
C PHE A 16 6.61 -4.13 2.61
N VAL A 17 5.88 -3.87 1.51
CA VAL A 17 5.99 -4.63 0.27
C VAL A 17 7.39 -4.55 -0.34
N ILE A 18 7.99 -3.35 -0.36
CA ILE A 18 9.35 -3.16 -0.88
C ILE A 18 10.37 -3.88 -0.02
N SER A 19 10.28 -3.72 1.30
CA SER A 19 11.18 -4.38 2.25
C SER A 19 11.07 -5.90 2.15
N MET A 20 9.85 -6.43 1.96
CA MET A 20 9.61 -7.85 1.78
C MET A 20 10.31 -8.36 0.52
N LYS A 21 10.24 -7.61 -0.59
CA LYS A 21 10.97 -7.97 -1.81
C LYS A 21 12.48 -7.94 -1.60
N LEU A 22 13.01 -6.93 -0.89
CA LEU A 22 14.43 -6.80 -0.55
C LEU A 22 14.93 -7.86 0.44
N SER A 23 14.03 -8.49 1.19
CA SER A 23 14.38 -9.56 2.13
C SER A 23 14.89 -10.84 1.44
N ASN A 24 14.75 -10.95 0.11
CA ASN A 24 15.10 -12.14 -0.68
C ASN A 24 14.47 -13.43 -0.10
N GLY A 25 13.17 -13.38 0.18
CA GLY A 25 12.44 -14.49 0.81
C GLY A 25 12.85 -14.68 2.28
N PHE A 26 12.94 -13.58 3.02
CA PHE A 26 13.30 -13.54 4.45
C PHE A 26 14.72 -13.99 4.81
N LYS A 27 15.60 -14.16 3.82
CA LYS A 27 17.02 -14.48 4.04
C LYS A 27 17.81 -13.30 4.60
N ASN A 28 17.44 -12.07 4.24
CA ASN A 28 18.09 -10.87 4.76
C ASN A 28 17.37 -10.35 6.02
N ILE A 29 17.94 -10.66 7.18
CA ILE A 29 17.42 -10.32 8.51
C ILE A 29 17.06 -8.84 8.66
N LYS A 30 17.88 -7.92 8.11
CA LYS A 30 17.64 -6.48 8.24
C LYS A 30 16.32 -6.08 7.57
N PHE A 31 16.09 -6.53 6.35
CA PHE A 31 14.86 -6.25 5.61
C PHE A 31 13.67 -7.06 6.13
N THR A 32 13.90 -8.26 6.68
CA THR A 32 12.86 -9.04 7.38
C THR A 32 12.32 -8.28 8.58
N ILE A 33 13.20 -7.75 9.44
CA ILE A 33 12.79 -6.95 10.61
C ILE A 33 12.02 -5.70 10.15
N LEU A 34 12.53 -5.00 9.14
CA LEU A 34 11.86 -3.81 8.60
C LEU A 34 10.47 -4.14 8.02
N THR A 35 10.34 -5.29 7.37
CA THR A 35 9.06 -5.80 6.85
C THR A 35 8.07 -6.03 7.99
N VAL A 36 8.47 -6.72 9.05
CA VAL A 36 7.59 -7.02 10.20
C VAL A 36 7.15 -5.74 10.91
N ILE A 37 8.08 -4.81 11.15
CA ILE A 37 7.76 -3.52 11.80
C ILE A 37 6.80 -2.70 10.94
N SER A 38 7.09 -2.58 9.64
CA SER A 38 6.25 -1.81 8.72
C SER A 38 4.86 -2.42 8.56
N ALA A 39 4.76 -3.76 8.48
CA ALA A 39 3.49 -4.47 8.44
C ALA A 39 2.67 -4.20 9.70
N SER A 40 3.30 -4.35 10.88
CA SER A 40 2.63 -4.17 12.17
C SER A 40 2.11 -2.75 12.33
N LEU A 41 2.91 -1.74 11.96
CA LEU A 41 2.51 -0.34 11.98
C LEU A 41 1.37 -0.07 10.98
N SER A 42 1.47 -0.60 9.76
CA SER A 42 0.42 -0.45 8.74
C SER A 42 -0.91 -1.01 9.20
N PHE A 43 -0.93 -2.25 9.70
CA PHE A 43 -2.15 -2.89 10.19
C PHE A 43 -2.71 -2.21 11.44
N PHE A 44 -1.85 -1.74 12.34
CA PHE A 44 -2.29 -1.00 13.52
C PHE A 44 -3.00 0.30 13.12
N LEU A 45 -2.39 1.10 12.24
CA LEU A 45 -2.98 2.35 11.75
C LEU A 45 -4.27 2.12 10.95
N LEU A 46 -4.31 1.07 10.13
CA LEU A 46 -5.52 0.65 9.44
C LEU A 46 -6.63 0.30 10.43
N SER A 47 -6.32 -0.48 11.46
CA SER A 47 -7.28 -0.84 12.52
C SER A 47 -7.87 0.39 13.21
N LEU A 48 -7.06 1.42 13.48
CA LEU A 48 -7.59 2.68 14.00
C LEU A 48 -8.51 3.39 13.01
N ALA A 49 -8.13 3.49 11.74
CA ALA A 49 -8.95 4.16 10.72
C ALA A 49 -10.29 3.44 10.48
N LEU A 50 -10.31 2.11 10.60
CA LEU A 50 -11.50 1.28 10.44
C LEU A 50 -12.51 1.38 11.60
N LYS A 51 -12.18 2.08 12.70
CA LYS A 51 -13.16 2.36 13.76
C LYS A 51 -14.26 3.31 13.32
N GLU A 52 -13.93 4.19 12.39
CA GLU A 52 -14.80 5.28 11.93
C GLU A 52 -15.11 5.17 10.42
N ILE A 53 -14.23 4.54 9.63
CA ILE A 53 -14.45 4.29 8.20
C ILE A 53 -15.03 2.89 8.00
N ALA A 54 -16.06 2.78 7.14
CA ALA A 54 -16.59 1.49 6.72
C ALA A 54 -15.50 0.58 6.16
N VAL A 55 -15.49 -0.69 6.59
CA VAL A 55 -14.43 -1.66 6.26
C VAL A 55 -14.20 -1.80 4.76
N GLY A 56 -15.26 -1.81 3.95
CA GLY A 56 -15.16 -1.89 2.49
C GLY A 56 -14.40 -0.70 1.90
N THR A 57 -14.76 0.52 2.28
CA THR A 57 -14.12 1.75 1.80
C THR A 57 -12.69 1.87 2.32
N GLY A 58 -12.48 1.63 3.62
CA GLY A 58 -11.17 1.74 4.25
C GLY A 58 -10.17 0.74 3.67
N TYR A 59 -10.55 -0.54 3.55
CA TYR A 59 -9.67 -1.58 3.01
C TYR A 59 -9.37 -1.38 1.53
N ALA A 60 -10.36 -0.97 0.73
CA ALA A 60 -10.15 -0.67 -0.69
C ALA A 60 -9.19 0.50 -0.90
N VAL A 61 -9.30 1.57 -0.10
CA VAL A 61 -8.40 2.72 -0.18
C VAL A 61 -6.99 2.35 0.28
N TRP A 62 -6.86 1.60 1.40
CA TRP A 62 -5.58 1.12 1.90
C TRP A 62 -4.85 0.27 0.85
N THR A 63 -5.48 -0.82 0.39
CA THR A 63 -4.92 -1.69 -0.67
C THR A 63 -4.65 -0.95 -1.97
N GLY A 64 -5.48 0.04 -2.32
CA GLY A 64 -5.29 0.90 -3.47
C GLY A 64 -4.00 1.72 -3.42
N ILE A 65 -3.73 2.35 -2.27
CA ILE A 65 -2.49 3.08 -2.00
C ILE A 65 -1.30 2.12 -2.03
N GLY A 66 -1.41 0.97 -1.34
CA GLY A 66 -0.40 -0.07 -1.31
C GLY A 66 -0.02 -0.57 -2.71
N ALA A 67 -1.02 -0.91 -3.53
CA ALA A 67 -0.84 -1.36 -4.91
C ALA A 67 -0.20 -0.27 -5.78
N ALA A 68 -0.71 0.97 -5.71
CA ALA A 68 -0.20 2.06 -6.52
C ALA A 68 1.25 2.43 -6.17
N GLY A 69 1.53 2.59 -4.88
CA GLY A 69 2.87 2.90 -4.40
C GLY A 69 3.86 1.77 -4.69
N SER A 70 3.45 0.51 -4.52
CA SER A 70 4.31 -0.65 -4.83
C SER A 70 4.65 -0.75 -6.31
N VAL A 71 3.71 -0.44 -7.21
CA VAL A 71 3.98 -0.40 -8.66
C VAL A 71 4.94 0.73 -9.02
N LEU A 72 4.74 1.93 -8.47
CA LEU A 72 5.61 3.08 -8.71
C LEU A 72 7.02 2.84 -8.17
N MET A 73 7.13 2.33 -6.94
CA MET A 73 8.42 2.00 -6.33
C MET A 73 9.08 0.78 -6.99
N GLY A 74 8.28 -0.16 -7.51
CA GLY A 74 8.70 -1.23 -8.41
C GLY A 74 9.48 -0.70 -9.61
N MET A 75 8.91 0.29 -10.29
CA MET A 75 9.55 0.94 -11.44
C MET A 75 10.80 1.74 -11.06
N TYR A 76 10.82 2.37 -9.87
CA TYR A 76 11.92 3.25 -9.46
C TYR A 76 13.11 2.49 -8.86
N ILE A 77 12.85 1.60 -7.90
CA ILE A 77 13.89 0.85 -7.16
C ILE A 77 14.34 -0.37 -7.96
N PHE A 78 13.41 -1.14 -8.51
CA PHE A 78 13.71 -2.42 -9.16
C PHE A 78 13.85 -2.31 -10.68
N GLN A 79 13.79 -1.08 -11.23
CA GLN A 79 13.90 -0.80 -12.67
C GLN A 79 12.95 -1.65 -13.53
N GLU A 80 11.78 -1.97 -12.99
CA GLU A 80 10.78 -2.75 -13.73
C GLU A 80 10.33 -2.01 -15.00
N LYS A 81 10.09 -2.76 -16.09
CA LYS A 81 9.66 -2.19 -17.37
C LYS A 81 8.37 -1.39 -17.20
N LYS A 82 8.41 -0.12 -17.59
CA LYS A 82 7.26 0.79 -17.67
C LYS A 82 6.35 0.38 -18.83
N SER A 83 5.51 -0.62 -18.61
CA SER A 83 4.50 -1.02 -19.59
C SER A 83 3.33 -0.03 -19.58
N ARG A 84 2.97 0.51 -20.75
CA ARG A 84 1.79 1.37 -20.93
C ARG A 84 0.51 0.70 -20.42
N LYS A 85 0.39 -0.62 -20.57
CA LYS A 85 -0.75 -1.40 -20.05
C LYS A 85 -0.78 -1.42 -18.52
N LYS A 86 0.37 -1.54 -17.85
CA LYS A 86 0.48 -1.53 -16.37
C LYS A 86 0.04 -0.19 -15.81
N LEU A 87 0.44 0.91 -16.44
CA LEU A 87 0.01 2.27 -16.09
C LEU A 87 -1.50 2.48 -16.30
N PHE A 88 -2.08 1.95 -17.38
CA PHE A 88 -3.52 2.03 -17.62
C PHE A 88 -4.32 1.32 -16.51
N PHE A 89 -3.99 0.07 -16.18
CA PHE A 89 -4.68 -0.63 -15.10
C PHE A 89 -4.43 0.00 -13.73
N LEU A 90 -3.24 0.54 -13.51
CA LEU A 90 -2.96 1.31 -12.31
C LEU A 90 -3.88 2.54 -12.18
N SER A 91 -4.11 3.28 -13.27
CA SER A 91 -5.06 4.39 -13.26
C SER A 91 -6.49 3.94 -12.96
N CYS A 92 -6.90 2.75 -13.43
CA CYS A 92 -8.21 2.18 -13.11
C CYS A 92 -8.36 1.89 -11.62
N ILE A 93 -7.31 1.34 -10.97
CA ILE A 93 -7.29 1.13 -9.52
C ILE A 93 -7.46 2.46 -8.79
N ILE A 94 -6.67 3.47 -9.16
CA ILE A 94 -6.73 4.80 -8.53
C ILE A 94 -8.13 5.42 -8.71
N MET A 95 -8.72 5.33 -9.89
CA MET A 95 -10.09 5.82 -10.14
C MET A 95 -11.13 5.08 -9.28
N GLY A 96 -11.02 3.75 -9.15
CA GLY A 96 -11.90 2.96 -8.29
C GLY A 96 -11.80 3.35 -6.82
N VAL A 97 -10.58 3.56 -6.34
CA VAL A 97 -10.30 4.00 -4.96
C VAL A 97 -10.87 5.39 -4.67
N VAL A 98 -10.65 6.33 -5.60
CA VAL A 98 -11.22 7.69 -5.49
C VAL A 98 -12.74 7.65 -5.53
N GLY A 99 -13.33 6.83 -6.41
CA GLY A 99 -14.77 6.62 -6.48
C GLY A 99 -15.33 6.09 -5.15
N LEU A 100 -14.71 5.07 -4.56
CA LEU A 100 -15.14 4.53 -3.27
C LEU A 100 -15.02 5.56 -2.14
N LYS A 101 -14.00 6.42 -2.15
CA LYS A 101 -13.86 7.50 -1.18
C LYS A 101 -14.90 8.61 -1.33
N LEU A 102 -15.41 8.83 -2.54
CA LEU A 102 -16.38 9.91 -2.83
C LEU A 102 -17.83 9.46 -2.68
N PHE A 103 -18.12 8.20 -2.98
CA PHE A 103 -19.49 7.68 -3.06
C PHE A 103 -19.81 6.57 -2.04
N GLY A 104 -18.82 6.10 -1.27
CA GLY A 104 -18.97 5.09 -0.21
C GLY A 104 -18.61 5.63 1.15
#